data_AF-A0A2Z3XI62-F1
#
_entry.id   AF-A0A2Z3XI62-F1
#
_cell.length_a   1.000
_cell.length_b   1.000
_cell.length_c   1.000
_cell.angle_alpha   90.00
_cell.angle_beta   90.00
_cell.angle_gamma   90.00
#
_symmetry.space_group_name_H-M   'P 1'
#
loop_
_entity.id
_entity.type
_entity.pdbx_description
1 polymer ?
#
loop_
_entity_poly.entity_id
_entity_poly.type
_entity_poly.pdbx_seq_one_letter_code
_entity_poly.pdbx_strand_id
1 'polypeptide(L)'
;MLGISSETSDDVRFEQVAWILNTFLEHPIFGTGLGGSAEDIRSLVAPWTYEMSLLALIMKLGVVGCLFFVVISASQIPHLLSGFFNGEKLSAQKVIWLMFSFSILIMFSTNPFMLSFPGVTLTFFILGELNYFMKE
;
A
#
# COMPACT_ATOMS: atom_id res chain seq x y z
N MET A 1 -16.07 4.19 6.87
CA MET A 1 -15.37 5.25 7.61
C MET A 1 -16.42 6.23 8.13
N LEU A 2 -16.94 6.01 9.33
CA LEU A 2 -17.75 7.02 10.04
C LEU A 2 -17.00 7.34 11.33
N GLY A 3 -15.93 8.11 11.18
CA GLY A 3 -15.25 8.76 12.30
C GLY A 3 -15.98 10.07 12.56
N ILE A 4 -16.49 10.24 13.76
CA ILE A 4 -16.95 11.55 14.24
C ILE A 4 -15.71 12.44 14.25
N SER A 5 -15.65 13.39 13.31
CA SER A 5 -14.62 14.43 13.22
C SER A 5 -14.66 15.28 14.47
N SER A 6 -13.60 15.25 15.28
CA SER A 6 -13.31 16.31 16.24
C SER A 6 -12.27 17.23 15.60
N GLU A 7 -12.46 18.54 15.73
CA GLU A 7 -11.59 19.56 15.12
C GLU A 7 -10.10 19.27 15.40
N THR A 8 -9.78 18.84 16.62
CA THR A 8 -8.41 18.51 17.05
C THR A 8 -7.80 17.29 16.35
N SER A 9 -8.60 16.29 15.95
CA SER A 9 -8.09 15.10 15.26
C SER A 9 -7.85 15.36 13.78
N ASP A 10 -8.59 16.28 13.18
CA ASP A 10 -8.45 16.61 11.76
C ASP A 10 -7.24 17.54 11.54
N ASP A 11 -6.95 18.45 12.48
CA ASP A 11 -5.78 19.32 12.44
C ASP A 11 -4.47 18.52 12.42
N VAL A 12 -4.34 17.50 13.30
CA VAL A 12 -3.15 16.64 13.38
C VAL A 12 -2.97 15.81 12.10
N ARG A 13 -4.06 15.42 11.43
CA ARG A 13 -3.99 14.71 10.15
C ARG A 13 -3.49 15.62 9.03
N PHE A 14 -3.92 16.87 9.03
CA PHE A 14 -3.49 17.86 8.05
C PHE A 14 -1.99 18.17 8.20
N GLU A 15 -1.51 18.36 9.43
CA GLU A 15 -0.07 18.55 9.71
C GLU A 15 0.75 17.33 9.28
N GLN A 16 0.27 16.11 9.59
CA GLN A 16 0.94 14.88 9.18
C GLN A 16 1.05 14.75 7.65
N VAL A 17 0.00 15.14 6.92
CA VAL A 17 0.04 15.18 5.44
C VAL A 17 1.10 16.16 4.95
N ALA A 18 1.19 17.35 5.55
CA ALA A 18 2.20 18.34 5.18
C ALA A 18 3.63 17.82 5.40
N TRP A 19 3.91 17.16 6.53
CA TRP A 19 5.23 16.57 6.80
C TRP A 19 5.60 15.46 5.83
N ILE A 20 4.65 14.56 5.52
CA ILE A 20 4.87 13.48 4.54
C ILE A 20 5.19 14.06 3.17
N LEU A 21 4.45 15.09 2.75
CA LEU A 21 4.65 15.75 1.46
C LEU A 21 6.00 16.48 1.40
N ASN A 22 6.37 17.22 2.44
CA ASN A 22 7.68 17.90 2.51
C ASN A 22 8.83 16.88 2.43
N THR A 23 8.74 15.80 3.21
CA THR A 23 9.75 14.72 3.18
C THR A 23 9.82 14.05 1.80
N PHE A 24 8.68 13.87 1.13
CA PHE A 24 8.67 13.37 -0.25
C PHE A 24 9.32 14.34 -1.23
N LEU A 25 9.11 15.65 -1.07
CA LEU A 25 9.72 16.67 -1.94
C LEU A 25 11.24 16.76 -1.76
N GLU A 26 11.76 16.43 -0.59
CA GLU A 26 13.21 16.31 -0.33
C GLU A 26 13.82 15.06 -0.96
N HIS A 27 13.06 13.95 -0.98
CA HIS A 27 13.50 12.66 -1.52
C HIS A 27 12.56 12.09 -2.60
N PRO A 28 12.28 12.81 -3.71
CA PRO A 28 11.17 12.46 -4.60
C PRO A 28 11.45 11.23 -5.48
N ILE A 29 12.72 10.97 -5.82
CA ILE A 29 13.07 9.93 -6.79
C ILE A 29 12.99 8.53 -6.17
N PHE A 30 13.76 8.31 -5.09
CA PHE A 30 13.88 7.01 -4.42
C PHE A 30 13.10 6.92 -3.10
N GLY A 31 12.50 8.03 -2.64
CA GLY A 31 11.84 8.09 -1.35
C GLY A 31 12.83 7.96 -0.19
N THR A 32 12.27 7.82 1.01
CA THR A 32 13.03 7.59 2.25
C THR A 32 13.24 6.12 2.59
N GLY A 33 12.71 5.21 1.77
CA GLY A 33 12.69 3.76 2.02
C GLY A 33 11.64 3.34 3.06
N LEU A 34 11.35 2.03 3.14
CA LEU A 34 10.30 1.51 4.02
C LEU A 34 10.56 1.75 5.53
N GLY A 35 11.83 1.88 5.92
CA GLY A 35 12.24 2.23 7.29
C GLY A 35 12.29 3.74 7.58
N GLY A 36 12.17 4.59 6.55
CA GLY A 36 12.24 6.05 6.72
C GLY A 36 10.99 6.63 7.37
N SER A 37 11.16 7.75 8.07
CA SER A 37 10.09 8.56 8.64
C SER A 37 10.27 10.02 8.26
N ALA A 38 9.16 10.75 8.14
CA ALA A 38 9.14 12.21 8.13
C ALA A 38 9.80 12.78 9.40
N GLU A 39 10.39 13.97 9.27
CA GLU A 39 11.17 14.63 10.33
C GLU A 39 10.40 14.82 11.64
N ASP A 40 9.11 15.15 11.56
CA ASP A 40 8.28 15.36 12.75
C ASP A 40 7.60 14.05 13.17
N ILE A 41 8.17 13.44 14.20
CA ILE A 41 7.79 12.12 14.71
C ILE A 41 6.58 12.29 15.63
N ARG A 42 5.39 11.88 15.17
CA ARG A 42 4.16 11.83 15.99
C ARG A 42 4.29 10.87 17.19
N SER A 43 5.04 9.78 17.03
CA SER A 43 5.24 8.77 18.08
C SER A 43 6.70 8.41 18.18
N LEU A 44 7.33 8.73 19.32
CA LEU A 44 8.69 8.32 19.66
C LEU A 44 8.87 6.78 19.63
N VAL A 45 7.76 6.03 19.73
CA VAL A 45 7.76 4.56 19.75
C VAL A 45 7.60 3.96 18.34
N ALA A 46 6.89 4.63 17.43
CA ALA A 46 6.63 4.13 16.07
C ALA A 46 6.59 5.27 15.03
N PRO A 47 7.73 5.93 14.74
CA PRO A 47 7.82 7.08 13.83
C PRO A 47 7.43 6.77 12.38
N TRP A 48 7.52 5.51 11.97
CA TRP A 48 7.21 5.05 10.61
C TRP A 48 5.72 4.80 10.35
N THR A 49 4.85 4.99 11.35
CA THR A 49 3.41 4.69 11.28
C THR A 49 2.61 5.98 11.07
N TYR A 50 1.83 6.03 9.98
CA TYR A 50 1.05 7.20 9.57
C TYR A 50 -0.41 6.83 9.42
N GLU A 51 -1.33 7.73 9.79
CA GLU A 51 -2.77 7.50 9.55
C GLU A 51 -3.05 7.45 8.04
N MET A 52 -2.33 8.27 7.27
CA MET A 52 -2.36 8.28 5.81
C MET A 52 -1.29 7.33 5.26
N SER A 53 -1.43 6.04 5.54
CA SER A 53 -0.51 4.96 5.16
C SER A 53 -0.19 4.90 3.65
N LEU A 54 -1.18 5.13 2.78
CA LEU A 54 -0.97 5.16 1.33
C LEU A 54 -0.10 6.36 0.90
N LEU A 55 -0.31 7.53 1.50
CA LEU A 55 0.50 8.71 1.22
C LEU A 55 1.93 8.50 1.74
N ALA A 56 2.08 7.91 2.93
CA ALA A 56 3.37 7.52 3.47
C ALA A 56 4.08 6.47 2.61
N LEU A 57 3.34 5.54 1.96
CA LEU A 57 3.93 4.58 1.02
C LEU A 57 4.53 5.31 -0.20
N ILE A 58 3.87 6.34 -0.73
CA ILE A 58 4.42 7.17 -1.83
C ILE A 58 5.72 7.85 -1.40
N MET A 59 5.73 8.46 -0.20
CA MET A 59 6.95 9.05 0.37
C MET A 59 8.08 8.03 0.54
N LYS A 60 7.77 6.83 1.03
CA LYS A 60 8.76 5.77 1.27
C LYS A 60 9.31 5.16 -0.03
N LEU A 61 8.49 5.03 -1.08
CA LEU A 61 8.88 4.43 -2.36
C LEU A 61 9.50 5.42 -3.35
N GLY A 62 9.11 6.70 -3.27
CA GLY A 62 9.43 7.69 -4.29
C GLY A 62 8.72 7.43 -5.62
N VAL A 63 8.93 8.32 -6.58
CA VAL A 63 8.35 8.24 -7.93
C VAL A 63 8.79 6.96 -8.64
N VAL A 64 10.05 6.55 -8.49
CA VAL A 64 10.58 5.35 -9.18
C VAL A 64 9.91 4.10 -8.64
N GLY A 65 9.80 3.95 -7.32
CA GLY A 65 9.14 2.80 -6.71
C GLY A 65 7.64 2.74 -7.04
N CYS A 66 6.95 3.88 -7.02
CA CYS A 66 5.55 3.97 -7.43
C CYS A 66 5.37 3.60 -8.91
N LEU A 67 6.21 4.11 -9.81
CA LEU A 67 6.17 3.77 -11.23
C LEU A 67 6.40 2.28 -11.46
N PHE A 68 7.39 1.70 -10.78
CA PHE A 68 7.69 0.28 -10.88
C PHE A 68 6.48 -0.57 -10.45
N PHE A 69 5.84 -0.22 -9.33
CA PHE A 69 4.64 -0.90 -8.84
C PHE A 69 3.47 -0.79 -9.83
N VAL A 70 3.23 0.40 -10.39
CA VAL A 70 2.16 0.63 -11.37
C VAL A 70 2.43 -0.13 -12.67
N VAL A 71 3.67 -0.12 -13.17
CA VAL A 71 4.05 -0.82 -14.42
C VAL A 71 3.88 -2.34 -14.26
N ILE A 72 4.36 -2.92 -13.16
CA ILE A 72 4.17 -4.35 -12.88
C ILE A 72 2.69 -4.70 -12.79
N SER A 73 1.91 -3.90 -12.07
CA SER A 73 0.47 -4.14 -11.92
C SER A 73 -0.26 -4.03 -13.26
N ALA A 74 0.07 -3.00 -14.04
CA ALA A 74 -0.52 -2.78 -15.36
C ALA A 74 -0.15 -3.88 -16.35
N SER A 75 1.06 -4.44 -16.28
CA SER A 75 1.48 -5.52 -17.17
C SER A 75 0.67 -6.82 -16.98
N GLN A 76 0.03 -7.01 -15.82
CA GLN A 76 -0.82 -8.16 -15.55
C GLN A 76 -2.24 -8.02 -16.14
N ILE A 77 -2.68 -6.79 -16.43
CA ILE A 77 -4.05 -6.50 -16.89
C ILE A 77 -4.42 -7.26 -18.18
N PRO A 78 -3.57 -7.33 -19.22
CA PRO A 78 -3.89 -8.09 -20.43
C PRO A 78 -4.09 -9.58 -20.17
N HIS A 79 -3.30 -10.16 -19.25
CA HIS A 79 -3.45 -11.56 -18.86
C HIS A 79 -4.73 -11.80 -18.07
N LEU A 80 -5.13 -10.86 -17.20
CA LEU A 80 -6.38 -10.95 -16.45
C LEU A 80 -7.60 -10.84 -17.37
N LEU A 81 -7.57 -9.92 -18.34
CA LEU A 81 -8.66 -9.66 -19.28
C LEU A 81 -8.69 -10.64 -20.46
N SER A 82 -7.69 -11.52 -20.63
CA SER A 82 -7.71 -12.53 -21.69
C SER A 82 -8.93 -13.45 -21.53
N GLY A 83 -9.67 -13.65 -22.61
CA GLY A 83 -10.90 -14.44 -22.64
C GLY A 83 -12.15 -13.73 -22.10
N PHE A 84 -12.00 -12.68 -21.28
CA PHE A 84 -13.12 -11.98 -20.65
C PHE A 84 -14.07 -11.34 -21.68
N PHE A 85 -13.52 -10.62 -22.66
CA PHE A 85 -14.31 -9.99 -23.73
C PHE A 85 -14.91 -11.00 -24.72
N ASN A 86 -14.43 -12.24 -24.73
CA ASN A 86 -14.97 -13.34 -25.54
C ASN A 86 -16.08 -14.12 -24.81
N GLY A 87 -16.47 -13.70 -23.60
CA GLY A 87 -17.47 -14.39 -22.78
C GLY A 87 -16.96 -15.64 -22.08
N GLU A 88 -15.65 -15.87 -22.05
CA GLU A 88 -15.07 -16.98 -21.31
C GLU A 88 -15.17 -16.74 -19.81
N LYS A 89 -15.43 -17.81 -19.05
CA LYS A 89 -15.42 -17.74 -17.59
C LYS A 89 -14.00 -17.46 -17.10
N LEU A 90 -13.85 -16.52 -16.16
CA LEU A 90 -12.56 -16.32 -15.49
C LEU A 90 -12.17 -17.60 -14.73
N SER A 91 -10.92 -18.04 -14.92
CA SER A 91 -10.31 -19.06 -14.08
C SER A 91 -10.34 -18.66 -12.61
N ALA A 92 -10.55 -19.63 -11.72
CA ALA A 92 -10.51 -19.42 -10.27
C ALA A 92 -9.22 -18.72 -9.81
N GLN A 93 -8.08 -19.04 -10.41
CA GLN A 93 -6.79 -18.41 -10.11
C GLN A 93 -6.81 -16.89 -10.37
N LYS A 94 -7.40 -16.46 -11.49
CA LYS A 94 -7.51 -15.04 -11.83
C LYS A 94 -8.41 -14.30 -10.81
N VAL A 95 -9.50 -14.94 -10.38
CA VAL A 95 -10.42 -14.38 -9.38
C VAL A 95 -9.76 -14.28 -8.01
N ILE A 96 -9.04 -15.32 -7.57
CA ILE A 96 -8.31 -15.33 -6.30
C ILE A 96 -7.26 -14.21 -6.27
N TRP A 97 -6.49 -14.06 -7.36
CA TRP A 97 -5.48 -13.00 -7.46
C TRP A 97 -6.10 -11.59 -7.37
N LEU A 98 -7.24 -11.35 -8.04
CA LEU A 98 -7.96 -10.08 -7.97
C LEU A 98 -8.49 -9.79 -6.56
N MET A 99 -9.14 -10.77 -5.94
CA MET A 99 -9.67 -10.66 -4.58
C MET A 99 -8.58 -10.41 -3.56
N PHE A 100 -7.44 -11.10 -3.71
CA PHE A 100 -6.28 -10.90 -2.84
C PHE A 100 -5.71 -9.50 -3.00
N SER A 101 -5.47 -9.05 -4.25
CA SER A 101 -4.93 -7.71 -4.53
C SER A 101 -5.84 -6.61 -3.97
N PHE A 102 -7.16 -6.75 -4.14
CA PHE A 102 -8.14 -5.83 -3.57
C PHE A 102 -8.13 -5.83 -2.03
N SER A 103 -7.99 -7.01 -1.42
CA SER A 103 -7.90 -7.14 0.04
C SER A 103 -6.66 -6.44 0.61
N ILE A 104 -5.51 -6.56 -0.07
CA ILE A 104 -4.29 -5.82 0.29
C ILE A 104 -4.54 -4.31 0.23
N LEU A 105 -5.18 -3.79 -0.83
CA LEU A 105 -5.49 -2.35 -0.94
C LEU A 105 -6.37 -1.84 0.21
N ILE A 106 -7.42 -2.60 0.55
CA ILE A 106 -8.28 -2.26 1.71
C ILE A 106 -7.46 -2.27 3.00
N MET A 107 -6.67 -3.31 3.22
CA MET A 107 -5.89 -3.48 4.42
C MET A 107 -4.85 -2.35 4.60
N PHE A 108 -4.19 -1.93 3.51
CA PHE A 108 -3.31 -0.77 3.53
C PHE A 108 -4.07 0.52 3.85
N SER A 109 -5.29 0.69 3.33
CA SER A 109 -6.11 1.88 3.61
C SER A 109 -6.68 1.93 5.03
N THR A 110 -6.86 0.80 5.70
CA THR A 110 -7.52 0.72 7.01
C THR A 110 -6.56 0.50 8.18
N ASN A 111 -5.34 0.02 7.91
CA ASN A 111 -4.40 -0.33 8.97
C ASN A 111 -3.02 0.33 8.74
N PRO A 112 -2.61 1.28 9.59
CA PRO A 112 -1.35 1.99 9.45
C PRO A 112 -0.13 1.10 9.75
N PHE A 113 -0.31 -0.03 10.44
CA PHE A 113 0.75 -1.00 10.72
C PHE A 113 1.10 -1.89 9.53
N MET A 114 0.42 -1.77 8.39
CA MET A 114 0.76 -2.57 7.21
C MET A 114 2.17 -2.29 6.67
N LEU A 115 2.65 -1.07 6.86
CA LEU A 115 4.02 -0.67 6.50
C LEU A 115 5.06 -1.03 7.57
N SER A 116 4.62 -1.53 8.71
CA SER A 116 5.52 -2.00 9.77
C SER A 116 6.07 -3.39 9.42
N PHE A 117 7.20 -3.75 10.03
CA PHE A 117 7.83 -5.06 9.83
C PHE A 117 6.86 -6.25 10.01
N PRO A 118 6.02 -6.31 11.08
CA PRO A 118 5.01 -7.36 11.20
C PRO A 118 4.00 -7.40 10.04
N GLY A 119 3.51 -6.25 9.59
CA GLY A 119 2.52 -6.17 8.50
C GLY A 119 3.06 -6.64 7.16
N VAL A 120 4.29 -6.23 6.83
CA VAL A 120 5.00 -6.68 5.62
C VAL A 120 5.28 -8.18 5.68
N THR A 121 5.74 -8.69 6.82
CA THR A 121 6.02 -10.13 7.00
C THR A 121 4.77 -10.99 6.82
N LEU A 122 3.64 -10.60 7.43
CA LEU A 122 2.37 -11.30 7.29
C LEU A 122 1.90 -11.30 5.82
N THR A 123 2.07 -10.19 5.12
CA THR A 123 1.71 -10.07 3.69
C THR A 123 2.50 -11.05 2.83
N PHE A 124 3.82 -11.13 3.05
CA PHE A 124 4.67 -12.10 2.35
C PHE A 124 4.33 -13.55 2.67
N PHE A 125 3.99 -13.84 3.93
CA PHE A 125 3.56 -15.18 4.34
C PHE A 125 2.29 -15.61 3.59
N ILE A 126 1.25 -14.76 3.55
CA ILE A 126 0.01 -15.07 2.83
C ILE A 126 0.25 -15.24 1.33
N LEU A 127 1.11 -14.41 0.73
CA LEU A 127 1.52 -14.57 -0.67
C LEU A 127 2.22 -15.90 -0.93
N GLY A 128 3.08 -16.34 -0.02
CA GLY A 128 3.76 -17.64 -0.09
C GLY A 128 2.78 -18.80 -0.08
N GLU A 129 1.83 -18.78 0.85
CA GLU A 129 0.76 -19.78 0.97
C GLU A 129 -0.13 -19.80 -0.29
N LEU A 130 -0.58 -18.64 -0.78
CA LEU A 130 -1.39 -18.56 -2.00
C LEU A 130 -0.65 -19.12 -3.22
N ASN A 131 0.65 -18.85 -3.35
CA ASN A 131 1.45 -19.39 -4.44
C ASN A 131 1.66 -20.91 -4.33
N TYR A 132 1.71 -21.45 -3.09
CA TYR A 132 1.73 -22.88 -2.87
C TYR A 132 0.42 -23.53 -3.35
N PHE A 133 -0.74 -23.00 -2.91
CA PHE A 133 -2.06 -23.52 -3.31
C PHE A 133 -2.37 -23.37 -4.79
N MET A 134 -1.82 -22.38 -5.48
CA MET A 134 -2.05 -22.20 -6.93
C MET A 134 -1.22 -23.15 -7.80
N LYS A 135 -0.19 -23.82 -7.23
CA LYS A 135 0.69 -24.76 -7.94
C LYS A 135 0.27 -26.23 -7.79
N GLU A 136 -0.50 -26.55 -6.75
CA GLU A 136 -1.22 -27.83 -6.60
C GLU A 136 -2.46 -27.87 -7.50
#